data_AF-A0A929UX31-F1
#
_entry.id   AF-A0A929UX31-F1
#
_cell.length_a   1.000
_cell.length_b   1.000
_cell.length_c   1.000
_cell.angle_alpha   90.00
_cell.angle_beta   90.00
_cell.angle_gamma   90.00
#
_symmetry.space_group_name_H-M   'P 1'
#
loop_
_entity.id
_entity.type
_entity.pdbx_description
1 polymer ?
#
loop_
_entity_poly.entity_id
_entity_poly.type
_entity_poly.pdbx_seq_one_letter_code
_entity_poly.pdbx_strand_id
1 'polypeptide(L)'
;MQDFFKRYIPEFVYGAVDGTVTTFAVVAASAGAGISSSVILILGIANLIADGFSMGSSAYLAASAEHEESIRDSQKRSSPKIIGAITFLAFVVIGSVPVLPYLIDVIANLKAPNAVLFYVSSALTAATFLAIGFIKGKVSKQSPWQSAGITLLLGAIAAGLAYFAGDILAAWLGIRI
;
A
#
# COMPACT_ATOMS: atom_id res chain seq x y z
N MET A 1 -18.32 9.78 18.79
CA MET A 1 -17.97 9.02 17.56
C MET A 1 -17.14 9.85 16.58
N GLN A 2 -17.42 11.16 16.40
CA GLN A 2 -16.63 12.04 15.51
C GLN A 2 -15.15 12.21 15.92
N ASP A 3 -14.84 12.22 17.22
CA ASP A 3 -13.45 12.38 17.70
C ASP A 3 -12.58 11.14 17.46
N PHE A 4 -13.17 9.95 17.43
CA PHE A 4 -12.46 8.71 17.08
C PHE A 4 -12.03 8.75 15.62
N PHE A 5 -12.97 9.03 14.71
CA PHE A 5 -12.68 9.12 13.27
C PHE A 5 -11.63 10.17 12.96
N LYS A 6 -11.72 11.39 13.51
CA LYS A 6 -10.71 12.44 13.27
C LYS A 6 -9.30 12.02 13.70
N ARG A 7 -9.18 11.13 14.67
CA ARG A 7 -7.90 10.77 15.28
C ARG A 7 -7.21 9.58 14.62
N TYR A 8 -7.98 8.67 14.03
CA TYR A 8 -7.45 7.44 13.43
C TYR A 8 -7.51 7.41 11.90
N ILE A 9 -8.27 8.30 11.25
CA ILE A 9 -8.25 8.41 9.78
C ILE A 9 -6.85 8.70 9.24
N PRO A 10 -6.02 9.59 9.83
CA PRO A 10 -4.68 9.85 9.30
C PRO A 10 -3.82 8.57 9.24
N GLU A 11 -3.86 7.76 10.29
CA GLU A 11 -3.16 6.47 10.37
C GLU A 11 -3.68 5.45 9.35
N PHE A 12 -5.00 5.39 9.19
CA PHE A 12 -5.62 4.55 8.17
C PHE A 12 -5.19 4.98 6.76
N VAL A 13 -5.24 6.27 6.44
CA VAL A 13 -4.83 6.80 5.14
C VAL A 13 -3.34 6.55 4.91
N TYR A 14 -2.51 6.74 5.94
CA TYR A 14 -1.08 6.51 5.88
C TYR A 14 -0.77 5.05 5.56
N GLY A 15 -1.33 4.10 6.33
CA GLY A 15 -1.19 2.67 6.08
C GLY A 15 -1.73 2.25 4.70
N ALA A 16 -2.89 2.78 4.30
CA ALA A 16 -3.50 2.45 3.01
C ALA A 16 -2.67 2.92 1.81
N VAL A 17 -2.17 4.16 1.84
CA VAL A 17 -1.31 4.68 0.76
C VAL A 17 -0.03 3.87 0.68
N ASP A 18 0.66 3.66 1.80
CA ASP A 18 1.94 2.95 1.82
C ASP A 18 1.78 1.49 1.37
N GLY A 19 0.77 0.78 1.88
CA GLY A 19 0.46 -0.60 1.48
C GLY A 19 0.15 -0.74 0.00
N THR A 20 -0.57 0.22 -0.58
CA THR A 20 -0.90 0.21 -2.00
C THR A 20 0.35 0.50 -2.86
N VAL A 21 1.17 1.48 -2.47
CA VAL A 21 2.41 1.83 -3.20
C VAL A 21 3.42 0.68 -3.15
N THR A 22 3.72 0.16 -1.97
CA THR A 22 4.71 -0.91 -1.76
C THR A 22 4.31 -2.18 -2.50
N THR A 23 3.07 -2.62 -2.34
CA THR A 23 2.58 -3.85 -2.97
C THR A 23 2.53 -3.70 -4.49
N PHE A 24 2.07 -2.55 -5.01
CA PHE A 24 2.07 -2.34 -6.45
C PHE A 24 3.48 -2.18 -7.02
N ALA A 25 4.43 -1.64 -6.24
CA ALA A 25 5.85 -1.61 -6.64
C ALA A 25 6.41 -3.03 -6.81
N VAL A 26 6.06 -3.97 -5.93
CA VAL A 26 6.44 -5.40 -6.09
C VAL A 26 5.84 -5.99 -7.36
N VAL A 27 4.56 -5.71 -7.64
CA VAL A 27 3.88 -6.15 -8.87
C VAL A 27 4.55 -5.54 -10.10
N ALA A 28 4.83 -4.24 -10.09
CA ALA A 28 5.44 -3.51 -11.20
C ALA A 28 6.88 -3.96 -11.47
N ALA A 29 7.70 -4.12 -10.43
CA ALA A 29 9.06 -4.64 -10.56
C ALA A 29 9.07 -6.06 -11.15
N SER A 30 8.17 -6.92 -10.66
CA SER A 30 8.08 -8.29 -11.15
C SER A 30 7.59 -8.34 -12.60
N ALA A 31 6.64 -7.48 -12.97
CA ALA A 31 6.18 -7.33 -14.35
C ALA A 31 7.30 -6.82 -15.26
N GLY A 32 8.08 -5.82 -14.81
CA GLY A 32 9.25 -5.31 -15.54
C GLY A 32 10.35 -6.36 -15.70
N ALA A 33 10.51 -7.23 -14.71
CA ALA A 33 11.45 -8.35 -14.75
C ALA A 33 10.97 -9.55 -15.59
N GLY A 34 9.73 -9.54 -16.12
CA GLY A 34 9.17 -10.66 -16.89
C GLY A 34 8.86 -11.90 -16.05
N ILE A 35 8.68 -11.73 -14.74
CA ILE A 35 8.49 -12.83 -13.79
C ILE A 35 7.06 -13.39 -13.87
N SER A 36 6.90 -14.69 -13.59
CA SER A 36 5.61 -15.38 -13.63
C SER A 36 4.62 -14.90 -12.54
N SER A 37 3.33 -14.94 -12.86
CA SER A 37 2.24 -14.54 -11.95
C SER A 37 2.23 -15.26 -10.60
N SER A 38 2.67 -16.52 -10.55
CA SER A 38 2.79 -17.26 -9.29
C SER A 38 3.83 -16.64 -8.36
N VAL A 39 4.98 -16.22 -8.90
CA VAL A 39 6.03 -15.55 -8.13
C VAL A 39 5.58 -14.15 -7.72
N ILE A 40 4.87 -13.41 -8.59
CA ILE A 40 4.25 -12.12 -8.24
C ILE A 40 3.35 -12.27 -7.02
N LEU A 41 2.49 -13.30 -7.00
CA LEU A 41 1.59 -13.58 -5.89
C LEU A 41 2.35 -13.92 -4.61
N ILE A 42 3.38 -14.77 -4.69
CA ILE A 42 4.22 -15.13 -3.53
C ILE A 42 4.88 -13.88 -2.93
N LEU A 43 5.55 -13.08 -3.78
CA LEU A 43 6.23 -11.86 -3.34
C LEU A 43 5.25 -10.84 -2.78
N GLY A 44 4.12 -10.62 -3.46
CA GLY A 44 3.10 -9.67 -3.04
C GLY A 44 2.49 -10.02 -1.67
N ILE A 45 2.12 -11.28 -1.46
CA ILE A 45 1.57 -11.73 -0.17
C ILE A 45 2.63 -11.72 0.94
N ALA A 46 3.85 -12.17 0.65
CA ALA A 46 4.95 -12.12 1.62
C ALA A 46 5.24 -10.67 2.05
N ASN A 47 5.30 -9.74 1.09
CA ASN A 47 5.52 -8.32 1.35
C ASN A 47 4.38 -7.72 2.19
N LEU A 48 3.13 -8.04 1.86
CA LEU A 48 1.96 -7.54 2.60
C LEU A 48 2.01 -7.87 4.09
N ILE A 49 2.41 -9.11 4.41
CA ILE A 49 2.49 -9.57 5.80
C ILE A 49 3.70 -8.92 6.49
N ALA A 50 4.88 -8.98 5.87
CA ALA A 50 6.13 -8.51 6.46
C ALA A 50 6.13 -6.99 6.66
N ASP A 51 5.88 -6.23 5.60
CA ASP A 51 5.89 -4.76 5.63
C ASP A 51 4.71 -4.24 6.43
N GLY A 52 3.53 -4.86 6.31
CA GLY A 52 2.38 -4.49 7.11
C GLY A 52 2.69 -4.61 8.60
N PHE A 53 3.22 -5.75 9.03
CA PHE A 53 3.58 -5.95 10.44
C PHE A 53 4.66 -4.96 10.90
N SER A 54 5.68 -4.73 10.07
CA SER A 54 6.74 -3.74 10.32
C SER A 54 6.16 -2.34 10.53
N MET A 55 5.25 -1.92 9.64
CA MET A 55 4.61 -0.61 9.68
C MET A 55 3.65 -0.44 10.87
N GLY A 56 2.87 -1.47 11.18
CA GLY A 56 2.02 -1.46 12.38
C GLY A 56 2.83 -1.38 13.67
N SER A 57 3.94 -2.12 13.72
CA SER A 57 4.86 -2.12 14.86
C SER A 57 5.58 -0.77 15.00
N SER A 58 6.05 -0.18 13.91
CA SER A 58 6.71 1.13 13.93
C SER A 58 5.74 2.24 14.33
N ALA A 59 4.49 2.21 13.85
CA ALA A 59 3.44 3.14 14.27
C ALA A 59 3.07 2.98 15.76
N TYR A 60 3.01 1.73 16.26
CA TYR A 60 2.82 1.47 17.70
C TYR A 60 3.97 2.04 18.54
N LEU A 61 5.22 1.81 18.14
CA LEU A 61 6.39 2.27 18.87
C LEU A 61 6.47 3.81 18.85
N ALA A 62 6.22 4.44 17.70
CA ALA A 62 6.16 5.90 17.59
C ALA A 62 5.08 6.49 18.51
N ALA A 63 3.88 5.92 18.48
CA ALA A 63 2.78 6.37 19.35
C ALA A 63 3.06 6.13 20.84
N SER A 64 3.78 5.06 21.19
CA SER A 64 4.14 4.74 22.57
C SER A 64 5.20 5.71 23.11
N ALA A 65 6.21 6.04 22.30
CA ALA A 65 7.24 7.02 22.66
C ALA A 65 6.65 8.42 22.89
N GLU A 66 5.73 8.86 22.02
CA GLU A 66 5.00 10.12 22.24
C GLU A 66 4.13 10.08 23.51
N HIS A 67 3.63 8.91 23.89
CA HIS A 67 2.83 8.74 25.10
C HIS A 67 3.67 8.99 26.35
N GLU A 68 4.89 8.44 26.39
CA GLU A 68 5.83 8.57 27.51
C GLU A 68 6.28 10.02 27.74
N GLU A 69 6.55 10.79 26.68
CA GLU A 69 6.84 12.23 26.80
C GLU A 69 5.63 13.05 27.27
N SER A 70 4.43 12.66 26.87
CA SER A 70 3.19 13.39 27.16
C SER A 70 2.63 13.17 28.57
N ILE A 71 3.21 12.29 29.39
CA ILE A 71 2.81 12.12 30.81
C ILE A 71 2.96 13.43 31.62
N ARG A 72 3.71 14.41 31.09
CA ARG A 72 3.79 15.78 31.63
C ARG A 72 2.59 16.68 31.34
N ASP A 73 1.70 16.33 30.41
CA ASP A 73 0.56 17.16 30.00
C ASP A 73 -0.74 16.34 29.97
N SER A 74 -1.80 16.79 30.64
CA SER A 74 -3.05 16.02 30.91
C SER A 74 -3.96 15.80 29.68
N GLN A 75 -3.41 15.52 28.50
CA GLN A 75 -4.14 15.30 27.25
C GLN A 75 -4.44 13.81 27.04
N LYS A 76 -5.73 13.43 27.02
CA LYS A 76 -6.22 12.10 26.59
C LYS A 76 -5.68 11.79 25.19
N ARG A 77 -4.57 11.03 25.05
CA ARG A 77 -4.02 10.58 23.76
C ARG A 77 -4.56 9.21 23.31
N SER A 78 -4.54 8.97 21.99
CA SER A 78 -4.95 7.70 21.36
C SER A 78 -4.19 6.55 21.98
N SER A 79 -4.82 5.37 22.06
CA SER A 79 -4.09 4.17 22.50
C SER A 79 -3.05 3.80 21.43
N PRO A 80 -1.75 3.69 21.77
CA PRO A 80 -0.72 3.30 20.82
C PRO A 80 -1.04 1.96 20.12
N LYS A 81 -1.65 1.03 20.86
CA LYS A 81 -2.09 -0.27 20.34
C LYS A 81 -3.10 -0.11 19.20
N ILE A 82 -4.02 0.84 19.32
CA ILE A 82 -5.05 1.09 18.30
C ILE A 82 -4.42 1.74 17.06
N ILE A 83 -3.48 2.66 17.23
CA ILE A 83 -2.74 3.28 16.12
C ILE A 83 -2.04 2.19 15.31
N GLY A 84 -1.19 1.38 15.95
CA GLY A 84 -0.46 0.31 15.25
C GLY A 84 -1.40 -0.68 14.55
N ALA A 85 -2.50 -1.07 15.19
CA ALA A 85 -3.48 -1.98 14.60
C ALA A 85 -4.19 -1.38 13.37
N ILE A 86 -4.58 -0.11 13.43
CA ILE A 86 -5.26 0.55 12.31
C ILE A 86 -4.31 0.72 11.13
N THR A 87 -3.06 1.13 11.37
CA THR A 87 -2.05 1.27 10.32
C THR A 87 -1.78 -0.09 9.66
N PHE A 88 -1.57 -1.15 10.45
CA PHE A 88 -1.38 -2.51 9.94
C PHE A 88 -2.56 -2.99 9.09
N LEU A 89 -3.78 -2.89 9.62
CA LEU A 89 -4.96 -3.40 8.93
C LEU A 89 -5.24 -2.59 7.65
N ALA A 90 -5.04 -1.27 7.69
CA ALA A 90 -5.17 -0.43 6.50
C ALA A 90 -4.16 -0.82 5.42
N PHE A 91 -2.90 -1.06 5.81
CA PHE A 91 -1.84 -1.53 4.92
C PHE A 91 -2.20 -2.86 4.28
N VAL A 92 -2.57 -3.87 5.06
CA VAL A 92 -2.86 -5.21 4.54
C VAL A 92 -4.11 -5.22 3.67
N VAL A 93 -5.20 -4.61 4.14
CA VAL A 93 -6.49 -4.68 3.43
C VAL A 93 -6.43 -3.89 2.14
N ILE A 94 -5.99 -2.63 2.19
CA ILE A 94 -5.98 -1.77 1.01
C ILE A 94 -4.77 -2.08 0.12
N GLY A 95 -3.62 -2.37 0.71
CA GLY A 95 -2.44 -2.82 -0.01
C GLY A 95 -2.62 -4.16 -0.71
N SER A 96 -3.60 -4.99 -0.35
CA SER A 96 -3.87 -6.24 -1.08
C SER A 96 -4.41 -6.03 -2.50
N VAL A 97 -5.00 -4.86 -2.79
CA VAL A 97 -5.70 -4.57 -4.04
C VAL A 97 -4.86 -4.87 -5.30
N PRO A 98 -3.58 -4.49 -5.40
CA PRO A 98 -2.75 -4.76 -6.58
C PRO A 98 -2.52 -6.26 -6.82
N VAL A 99 -2.59 -7.10 -5.79
CA VAL A 99 -2.34 -8.55 -5.87
C VAL A 99 -3.63 -9.33 -6.14
N LEU A 100 -4.80 -8.75 -5.86
CA LEU A 100 -6.09 -9.41 -6.05
C LEU A 100 -6.31 -10.03 -7.44
N PRO A 101 -5.96 -9.37 -8.57
CA PRO A 101 -6.15 -9.99 -9.89
C PRO A 101 -5.39 -11.30 -10.05
N TYR A 102 -4.17 -11.37 -9.52
CA TYR A 102 -3.33 -12.56 -9.55
C TYR A 102 -3.89 -13.66 -8.63
N LEU A 103 -4.39 -13.29 -7.46
CA LEU A 103 -5.04 -14.22 -6.55
C LEU A 103 -6.32 -14.82 -7.16
N ILE A 104 -7.15 -13.99 -7.80
CA ILE A 104 -8.38 -14.43 -8.47
C ILE A 104 -8.06 -15.36 -9.64
N ASP A 105 -7.05 -15.04 -10.45
CA ASP A 105 -6.62 -15.91 -11.55
C ASP A 105 -6.26 -17.32 -11.08
N VAL A 106 -5.54 -17.43 -9.96
CA VAL A 106 -5.15 -18.71 -9.35
C VAL A 106 -6.36 -19.46 -8.78
N ILE A 107 -7.22 -18.79 -8.00
CA ILE A 107 -8.37 -19.43 -7.35
C ILE A 107 -9.44 -19.87 -8.36
N ALA A 108 -9.73 -19.01 -9.33
CA ALA A 108 -10.74 -19.28 -10.37
C ALA A 108 -10.15 -20.03 -11.58
N ASN A 109 -8.85 -20.31 -11.59
CA ASN A 109 -8.13 -21.03 -12.65
C ASN A 109 -8.39 -20.43 -14.05
N LEU A 110 -8.37 -19.09 -14.14
CA LEU A 110 -8.73 -18.36 -15.37
C LEU A 110 -7.63 -18.45 -16.43
N LYS A 111 -6.37 -18.67 -16.01
CA LYS A 111 -5.19 -18.74 -16.89
C LYS A 111 -5.07 -17.51 -17.79
N ALA A 112 -5.39 -16.34 -17.23
CA ALA A 112 -5.33 -15.09 -17.95
C ALA A 112 -3.87 -14.73 -18.31
N PRO A 113 -3.63 -14.06 -19.45
CA PRO A 113 -2.29 -13.58 -19.79
C PRO A 113 -1.76 -12.61 -18.73
N ASN A 114 -0.48 -12.71 -18.37
CA ASN A 114 0.17 -11.85 -17.36
C ASN A 114 -0.02 -10.35 -17.66
N ALA A 115 0.00 -9.96 -18.94
CA ALA A 115 -0.24 -8.57 -19.36
C ALA A 115 -1.65 -8.09 -18.99
N VAL A 116 -2.67 -8.94 -19.13
CA VAL A 116 -4.05 -8.61 -18.76
C VAL A 116 -4.14 -8.43 -17.25
N LEU A 117 -3.55 -9.34 -16.47
CA LEU A 117 -3.53 -9.25 -15.00
C LEU A 117 -2.83 -7.97 -14.53
N PHE A 118 -1.72 -7.60 -15.16
CA PHE A 118 -0.99 -6.37 -14.85
C PHE A 118 -1.82 -5.12 -15.15
N TYR A 119 -2.53 -5.06 -16.29
CA TYR A 119 -3.39 -3.91 -16.61
C TYR A 119 -4.59 -3.80 -15.68
N VAL A 120 -5.23 -4.92 -15.32
CA VAL A 120 -6.33 -4.93 -14.35
C VAL A 120 -5.83 -4.50 -12.98
N SER A 121 -4.67 -5.02 -12.52
CA SER A 121 -4.03 -4.61 -11.28
C SER A 121 -3.71 -3.11 -11.27
N SER A 122 -3.14 -2.59 -12.37
CA SER A 122 -2.83 -1.17 -12.53
C SER A 122 -4.08 -0.29 -12.45
N ALA A 123 -5.17 -0.71 -13.11
CA ALA A 123 -6.44 0.03 -13.10
C ALA A 123 -7.09 0.06 -11.71
N LEU A 124 -7.14 -1.08 -11.01
CA LEU A 124 -7.66 -1.17 -9.64
C LEU A 124 -6.81 -0.37 -8.66
N THR A 125 -5.50 -0.40 -8.83
CA THR A 125 -4.55 0.36 -8.02
C THR A 125 -4.71 1.86 -8.24
N ALA A 126 -4.85 2.30 -9.50
CA ALA A 126 -5.12 3.71 -9.82
C ALA A 126 -6.44 4.19 -9.20
N ALA A 127 -7.50 3.39 -9.30
CA ALA A 127 -8.78 3.68 -8.65
C ALA A 127 -8.64 3.77 -7.12
N THR A 128 -7.82 2.90 -6.53
CA THR A 128 -7.51 2.90 -5.09
C THR A 128 -6.76 4.16 -4.67
N PHE A 129 -5.73 4.58 -5.40
CA PHE A 129 -5.03 5.84 -5.12
C PHE A 129 -5.94 7.06 -5.23
N LEU A 130 -6.81 7.09 -6.25
CA LEU A 130 -7.79 8.16 -6.39
C LEU A 130 -8.76 8.19 -5.21
N ALA A 131 -9.27 7.03 -4.78
CA ALA A 131 -10.18 6.93 -3.65
C ALA A 131 -9.52 7.35 -2.33
N ILE A 132 -8.35 6.80 -1.99
CA ILE A 132 -7.63 7.14 -0.75
C ILE A 132 -7.22 8.62 -0.77
N GLY A 133 -6.69 9.11 -1.90
CA GLY A 133 -6.26 10.49 -2.03
C GLY A 133 -7.42 11.48 -1.93
N PHE A 134 -8.61 11.13 -2.42
CA PHE A 134 -9.82 11.93 -2.25
C PHE A 134 -10.28 11.97 -0.78
N ILE A 135 -10.30 10.81 -0.10
CA ILE A 135 -10.64 10.70 1.32
C ILE A 135 -9.67 11.56 2.15
N LYS A 136 -8.36 11.40 1.92
CA LYS A 136 -7.30 12.20 2.52
C LYS A 136 -7.56 13.69 2.38
N GLY A 137 -7.79 14.17 1.15
CA GLY A 137 -8.01 15.59 0.90
C GLY A 137 -9.24 16.14 1.63
N LYS A 138 -10.34 15.38 1.64
CA LYS A 138 -11.56 15.76 2.37
C LYS A 138 -11.33 15.85 3.88
N VAL A 139 -10.57 14.91 4.45
CA VAL A 139 -10.31 14.85 5.90
C VAL A 139 -9.31 15.92 6.34
N SER A 140 -8.30 16.19 5.51
CA SER A 140 -7.29 17.22 5.75
C SER A 140 -7.76 18.65 5.41
N LYS A 141 -9.03 18.85 5.04
CA LYS A 141 -9.59 20.14 4.56
C LYS A 141 -8.83 20.76 3.38
N GLN A 142 -8.15 19.93 2.59
CA GLN A 142 -7.50 20.32 1.34
C GLN A 142 -8.44 20.02 0.16
N SER A 143 -8.07 20.45 -1.06
CA SER A 143 -8.84 20.09 -2.26
C SER A 143 -8.79 18.56 -2.49
N PRO A 144 -9.93 17.83 -2.45
CA PRO A 144 -9.96 16.37 -2.56
C PRO A 144 -9.38 15.87 -3.89
N TRP A 145 -9.68 16.56 -4.99
CA TRP A 145 -9.21 16.20 -6.32
C TRP A 145 -7.70 16.43 -6.51
N GLN A 146 -7.14 17.47 -5.88
CA GLN A 146 -5.70 17.70 -5.89
C GLN A 146 -4.97 16.61 -5.10
N SER A 147 -5.47 16.26 -3.91
CA SER A 147 -4.89 15.18 -3.10
C SER A 147 -4.97 13.82 -3.80
N ALA A 148 -6.09 13.53 -4.48
CA ALA A 148 -6.24 12.34 -5.34
C ALA A 148 -5.21 12.31 -6.47
N GLY A 149 -5.06 13.42 -7.21
CA GLY A 149 -4.10 13.53 -8.30
C GLY A 149 -2.65 13.36 -7.84
N ILE A 150 -2.27 14.00 -6.73
CA ILE A 150 -0.92 13.87 -6.14
C ILE A 150 -0.66 12.43 -5.68
N THR A 151 -1.63 11.79 -5.02
CA THR A 151 -1.47 10.40 -4.53
C THR A 151 -1.29 9.43 -5.70
N LEU A 152 -2.09 9.58 -6.76
CA LEU A 152 -1.95 8.78 -7.97
C LEU A 152 -0.60 9.01 -8.65
N LEU A 153 -0.15 10.26 -8.76
CA LEU A 153 1.12 10.59 -9.39
C LEU A 153 2.31 9.98 -8.64
N LEU A 154 2.33 10.10 -7.31
CA LEU A 154 3.37 9.49 -6.48
C LEU A 154 3.40 7.96 -6.63
N GLY A 155 2.23 7.32 -6.64
CA GLY A 155 2.12 5.88 -6.87
C GLY A 155 2.59 5.47 -8.26
N ALA A 156 2.25 6.24 -9.31
CA ALA A 156 2.70 6.00 -10.67
C ALA A 156 4.21 6.14 -10.83
N ILE A 157 4.82 7.17 -10.20
CA ILE A 157 6.27 7.35 -10.19
C ILE A 157 6.95 6.18 -9.49
N ALA A 158 6.49 5.80 -8.29
CA ALA A 158 7.05 4.67 -7.54
C ALA A 158 6.96 3.36 -8.34
N ALA A 159 5.81 3.08 -8.96
CA ALA A 159 5.63 1.90 -9.81
C ALA A 159 6.54 1.93 -11.04
N GLY A 160 6.69 3.08 -11.70
CA GLY A 160 7.61 3.25 -12.82
C GLY A 160 9.06 2.97 -12.42
N LEU A 161 9.52 3.55 -11.30
CA LEU A 161 10.85 3.29 -10.76
C LEU A 161 11.07 1.80 -10.47
N ALA A 162 10.09 1.14 -9.84
CA ALA A 162 10.15 -0.27 -9.52
C ALA A 162 10.16 -1.15 -10.78
N TYR A 163 9.32 -0.85 -11.77
CA TYR A 163 9.28 -1.56 -13.06
C TYR A 163 10.63 -1.52 -13.77
N PHE A 164 11.22 -0.33 -13.92
CA PHE A 164 12.51 -0.20 -14.59
C PHE A 164 13.65 -0.82 -13.78
N ALA A 165 13.62 -0.72 -12.45
CA ALA A 165 14.57 -1.43 -11.60
C ALA A 165 14.50 -2.95 -11.83
N GLY A 166 13.28 -3.50 -11.89
CA GLY A 166 13.04 -4.91 -12.21
C GLY A 166 13.57 -5.31 -13.59
N ASP A 167 13.26 -4.53 -14.64
CA ASP A 167 13.71 -4.79 -16.01
C ASP A 167 15.24 -4.75 -16.14
N ILE A 168 15.89 -3.73 -15.56
CA ILE A 168 17.36 -3.58 -15.60
C ILE A 168 18.03 -4.74 -14.85
N LEU A 169 17.55 -5.08 -13.66
CA LEU A 169 18.14 -6.16 -12.87
C LEU A 169 17.94 -7.53 -13.53
N ALA A 170 16.76 -7.79 -14.11
CA ALA A 170 16.51 -9.02 -14.84
C ALA A 170 17.43 -9.16 -16.07
N ALA A 171 17.65 -8.05 -16.80
CA ALA A 171 18.57 -8.00 -17.92
C ALA A 171 20.03 -8.24 -17.47
N TRP A 172 20.46 -7.61 -16.37
CA TRP A 172 21.81 -7.79 -15.82
C TRP A 172 22.07 -9.21 -15.33
N LEU A 173 21.08 -9.84 -14.71
CA LEU A 173 21.18 -11.21 -14.20
C LEU A 173 20.94 -12.29 -15.27
N GLY A 174 20.59 -11.91 -16.50
CA GLY A 174 20.33 -12.85 -17.59
C GLY A 174 19.06 -13.70 -17.41
N ILE A 175 18.10 -13.23 -16.61
CA ILE A 175 16.84 -13.93 -16.29
C ILE A 175 15.68 -13.37 -17.12
N ARG A 176 15.95 -12.51 -18.10
CA ARG A 176 14.93 -11.94 -18.98
C ARG A 176 14.37 -13.08 -19.86
N ILE A 177 13.17 -13.54 -19.53
CA ILE A 177 12.45 -14.62 -20.23
C ILE A 177 11.72 -14.05 -21.45
#